data_AF-A0A930JWW6-F1
#
_entry.id   AF-A0A930JWW6-F1
#
_cell.length_a   1.000
_cell.length_b   1.000
_cell.length_c   1.000
_cell.angle_alpha   90.00
_cell.angle_beta   90.00
_cell.angle_gamma   90.00
#
_symmetry.space_group_name_H-M   'P 1'
#
loop_
_entity.id
_entity.type
_entity.pdbx_description
1 polymer ?
#
loop_
_entity_poly.entity_id
_entity_poly.type
_entity_poly.pdbx_seq_one_letter_code
_entity_poly.pdbx_strand_id
1 'polypeptide(L)'
;MLAFNKVRAKFYPYNEVYLEAPKKAINLPEGSPTKHQYVRQDSYVPNKEIVSRKYTQLSEVSEETAIRYLKELSDKYAPGSVIADVPSNRTGLNKGIFEVNQGRDLKGKMILEVPVQKKPIPQNVINYADKLRIKIRNTNNKLYN
;
A
#
# COMPACT_ATOMS: atom_id res chain seq x y z
N MET A 1 1.99 -16.63 1.81
CA MET A 1 1.58 -15.22 1.67
C MET A 1 0.64 -14.95 0.49
N LEU A 2 0.80 -15.61 -0.67
CA LEU A 2 -0.03 -15.37 -1.88
C LEU A 2 -1.54 -15.53 -1.65
N ALA A 3 -1.94 -16.47 -0.78
CA ALA A 3 -3.34 -16.74 -0.46
C ALA A 3 -4.04 -15.55 0.22
N PHE A 4 -3.39 -14.87 1.18
CA PHE A 4 -3.98 -13.74 1.88
C PHE A 4 -4.24 -12.57 0.92
N ASN A 5 -3.24 -12.23 0.09
CA ASN A 5 -3.34 -11.16 -0.90
C ASN A 5 -4.51 -11.40 -1.85
N LYS A 6 -4.59 -12.61 -2.42
CA LYS A 6 -5.64 -13.01 -3.37
C LYS A 6 -7.04 -13.03 -2.76
N VAL A 7 -7.17 -13.47 -1.50
CA VAL A 7 -8.45 -13.46 -0.78
C VAL A 7 -8.91 -12.03 -0.52
N ARG A 8 -7.99 -11.14 -0.09
CA ARG A 8 -8.32 -9.74 0.22
C ARG A 8 -8.56 -8.88 -1.01
N ALA A 9 -7.91 -9.18 -2.14
CA ALA A 9 -8.07 -8.40 -3.39
C ALA A 9 -9.54 -8.29 -3.84
N LYS A 10 -10.36 -9.31 -3.59
CA LYS A 10 -11.79 -9.34 -3.96
C LYS A 10 -12.64 -8.26 -3.29
N PHE A 11 -12.17 -7.66 -2.20
CA PHE A 11 -12.90 -6.62 -1.47
C PHE A 11 -12.58 -5.20 -1.96
N TYR A 12 -11.70 -5.06 -2.95
CA TYR A 12 -11.25 -3.77 -3.47
C TYR A 12 -11.51 -3.66 -4.97
N PRO A 13 -11.90 -2.47 -5.45
CA PRO A 13 -12.21 -2.24 -6.87
C PRO A 13 -10.97 -2.33 -7.76
N TYR A 14 -9.82 -1.84 -7.28
CA TYR A 14 -8.56 -1.84 -8.02
C TYR A 14 -7.49 -2.56 -7.22
N ASN A 15 -6.66 -3.35 -7.90
CA ASN A 15 -5.70 -4.25 -7.27
C ASN A 15 -4.41 -4.31 -8.08
N GLU A 16 -3.30 -4.56 -7.40
CA GLU A 16 -1.98 -4.68 -8.04
C GLU A 16 -1.67 -3.46 -8.93
N VAL A 17 -2.01 -2.26 -8.45
CA VAL A 17 -1.88 -1.00 -9.19
C VAL A 17 -0.41 -0.63 -9.29
N TYR A 18 0.09 -0.45 -10.50
CA TYR A 18 1.46 -0.03 -10.74
C TYR A 18 1.60 1.47 -10.54
N LEU A 19 2.59 1.89 -9.76
CA LEU A 19 2.99 3.28 -9.59
C LEU A 19 4.41 3.46 -10.11
N GLU A 20 4.75 4.65 -10.56
CA GLU A 20 6.14 5.03 -10.82
C GLU A 20 6.94 4.92 -9.52
N ALA A 21 8.13 4.32 -9.59
CA ALA A 21 8.97 4.15 -8.42
C ALA A 21 9.46 5.53 -7.93
N PRO A 22 9.39 5.81 -6.62
CA PRO A 22 9.86 7.08 -6.08
C PRO A 22 11.36 7.22 -6.33
N LYS A 23 11.83 8.44 -6.68
CA LYS A 23 13.24 8.72 -6.95
C LYS A 23 14.19 8.27 -5.82
N LYS A 24 13.73 8.33 -4.56
CA LYS A 24 14.48 7.84 -3.38
C LYS A 24 14.69 6.31 -3.36
N ALA A 25 13.86 5.53 -4.05
CA ALA A 25 14.02 4.08 -4.17
C ALA A 25 14.93 3.68 -5.34
N ILE A 26 15.18 4.60 -6.27
CA ILE A 26 16.06 4.41 -7.42
C ILE A 26 17.33 5.24 -7.21
N ASN A 27 18.27 4.74 -6.41
CA ASN A 27 19.68 5.17 -6.47
C ASN A 27 20.31 4.65 -7.78
N LEU A 28 19.74 5.03 -8.92
CA LEU A 28 20.18 4.56 -10.23
C LEU A 28 20.97 5.68 -10.93
N PRO A 29 22.20 5.42 -11.40
CA PRO A 29 22.92 6.35 -12.26
C PRO A 29 22.12 6.61 -13.55
N GLU A 30 22.24 7.84 -14.05
CA GLU A 30 21.64 8.29 -15.30
C GLU A 30 22.00 7.32 -16.44
N GLY A 31 20.98 6.74 -17.11
CA GLY A 31 21.16 5.73 -18.17
C GLY A 31 21.05 4.26 -17.75
N SER A 32 20.78 3.95 -16.48
CA SER A 32 20.58 2.56 -16.02
C SER A 32 19.29 1.92 -16.59
N PRO A 33 19.31 0.65 -17.04
CA PRO A 33 18.11 -0.03 -17.54
C PRO A 33 17.00 -0.10 -16.47
N THR A 34 15.75 0.06 -16.92
CA THR A 34 14.48 0.29 -16.18
C THR A 34 14.01 -0.84 -15.25
N LYS A 35 14.91 -1.61 -14.63
CA LYS A 35 14.54 -2.76 -13.78
C LYS A 35 13.83 -2.39 -12.47
N HIS A 36 13.69 -1.09 -12.17
CA HIS A 36 13.00 -0.55 -11.00
C HIS A 36 12.08 0.64 -11.33
N GLN A 37 11.50 0.71 -12.55
CA GLN A 37 10.67 1.86 -12.92
C GLN A 37 9.34 1.93 -12.15
N TYR A 38 8.87 0.80 -11.61
CA TYR A 38 7.55 0.72 -10.98
C TYR A 38 7.59 0.01 -9.62
N VAL A 39 6.73 0.49 -8.73
CA VAL A 39 6.32 -0.22 -7.51
C VAL A 39 4.85 -0.63 -7.64
N ARG A 40 4.40 -1.59 -6.83
CA ARG A 40 3.06 -2.15 -6.97
C ARG A 40 2.27 -2.03 -5.69
N GLN A 41 1.21 -1.23 -5.74
CA GLN A 41 0.26 -1.08 -4.66
C GLN A 41 -0.72 -2.26 -4.64
N ASP A 42 -0.94 -2.82 -3.45
CA ASP A 42 -1.75 -4.03 -3.27
C ASP A 42 -3.21 -3.83 -3.69
N SER A 43 -3.84 -2.76 -3.18
CA SER A 43 -5.20 -2.37 -3.50
C SER A 43 -5.38 -0.85 -3.42
N TYR A 44 -6.33 -0.34 -4.20
CA TYR A 44 -6.65 1.08 -4.25
C TYR A 44 -8.16 1.31 -4.37
N VAL A 45 -8.66 2.27 -3.61
CA VAL A 45 -10.02 2.84 -3.74
C VAL A 45 -9.84 4.32 -4.06
N PRO A 46 -10.07 4.76 -5.31
CA PRO A 46 -9.80 6.11 -5.74
C PRO A 46 -10.39 7.17 -4.82
N ASN A 47 -9.57 8.16 -4.50
CA ASN A 47 -9.93 9.29 -3.62
C ASN A 47 -10.31 8.89 -2.18
N LYS A 48 -10.11 7.62 -1.78
CA LYS A 48 -10.55 7.12 -0.47
C LYS A 48 -9.45 6.37 0.29
N GLU A 49 -8.91 5.29 -0.27
CA GLU A 49 -7.99 4.40 0.45
C GLU A 49 -6.85 3.88 -0.43
N ILE A 50 -5.64 3.93 0.12
CA ILE A 50 -4.43 3.30 -0.42
C ILE A 50 -4.07 2.16 0.52
N VAL A 51 -4.28 0.91 0.10
CA VAL A 51 -4.28 -0.23 1.02
C VAL A 51 -3.12 -1.17 0.74
N SER A 52 -2.14 -1.21 1.65
CA SER A 52 -1.06 -2.20 1.64
C SER A 52 -1.34 -3.31 2.63
N ARG A 53 -1.06 -4.55 2.25
CA ARG A 53 -1.43 -5.74 3.04
C ARG A 53 -0.19 -6.41 3.62
N LYS A 54 -0.26 -6.80 4.90
CA LYS A 54 0.75 -7.67 5.52
C LYS A 54 0.06 -8.78 6.28
N TYR A 55 0.32 -10.03 5.88
CA TYR A 55 -0.20 -11.20 6.58
C TYR A 55 0.67 -11.53 7.80
N THR A 56 0.51 -10.73 8.85
CA THR A 56 1.40 -10.77 10.02
C THR A 56 0.63 -10.43 11.30
N GLN A 57 0.96 -11.12 12.39
CA GLN A 57 0.65 -10.67 13.74
C GLN A 57 1.72 -9.67 14.16
N LEU A 58 1.40 -8.37 14.23
CA LEU A 58 2.36 -7.30 14.50
C LEU A 58 3.00 -7.43 15.89
N SER A 59 2.33 -8.10 16.82
CA SER A 59 2.87 -8.46 18.14
C SER A 59 3.86 -9.64 18.13
N GLU A 60 3.96 -10.37 17.02
CA GLU A 60 4.83 -11.56 16.89
C GLU A 60 6.08 -11.29 16.03
N VAL A 61 6.21 -10.08 15.48
CA VAL A 61 7.42 -9.61 14.80
C VAL A 61 8.12 -8.55 15.64
N SER A 62 9.39 -8.27 15.33
CA SER A 62 10.08 -7.15 15.95
C SER A 62 9.37 -5.84 15.63
N GLU A 63 9.40 -4.91 16.58
CA GLU A 63 8.84 -3.56 16.40
C GLU A 63 9.47 -2.86 15.19
N GLU A 64 10.78 -3.03 14.99
CA GLU A 64 11.50 -2.55 13.80
C GLU A 64 10.88 -3.10 12.50
N THR A 65 10.52 -4.38 12.47
CA THR A 65 9.88 -4.99 11.30
C THR A 65 8.50 -4.39 11.03
N ALA A 66 7.70 -4.19 12.07
CA ALA A 66 6.39 -3.55 11.95
C ALA A 66 6.50 -2.09 11.48
N ILE A 67 7.43 -1.33 12.06
CA ILE A 67 7.75 0.05 11.67
C ILE A 67 8.22 0.10 10.21
N ARG A 68 9.03 -0.86 9.77
CA ARG A 68 9.48 -0.95 8.38
C ARG A 68 8.31 -1.12 7.40
N TYR A 69 7.25 -1.85 7.76
CA TYR A 69 6.06 -1.94 6.92
C TYR A 69 5.35 -0.59 6.78
N LEU A 70 5.23 0.17 7.85
CA LEU A 70 4.62 1.51 7.84
C LEU A 70 5.48 2.49 7.03
N LYS A 71 6.80 2.44 7.21
CA LYS A 71 7.76 3.25 6.45
C LYS A 71 7.72 2.92 4.96
N GLU A 72 7.65 1.63 4.61
CA GLU A 72 7.49 1.22 3.20
C GLU A 72 6.21 1.80 2.58
N LEU A 73 5.10 1.78 3.32
CA LEU A 73 3.83 2.35 2.88
C LEU A 73 3.94 3.87 2.65
N SER A 74 4.51 4.59 3.61
CA SER A 74 4.71 6.04 3.51
C SER A 74 5.73 6.45 2.43
N ASP A 75 6.79 5.68 2.23
CA ASP A 75 7.87 6.08 1.32
C ASP A 75 7.52 5.79 -0.15
N LYS A 76 6.79 4.69 -0.41
CA LYS A 76 6.51 4.23 -1.78
C LYS A 76 5.12 4.60 -2.28
N TYR A 77 4.15 4.63 -1.38
CA TYR A 77 2.73 4.68 -1.74
C TYR A 77 2.01 5.85 -1.05
N ALA A 78 2.75 6.93 -0.76
CA ALA A 78 2.14 8.15 -0.24
C ALA A 78 1.12 8.75 -1.22
N PRO A 79 0.11 9.48 -0.73
CA PRO A 79 -0.69 10.35 -1.57
C PRO A 79 0.20 11.30 -2.39
N GLY A 80 -0.12 11.45 -3.67
CA GLY A 80 0.72 12.17 -4.65
C GLY A 80 1.69 11.28 -5.43
N SER A 81 1.88 10.01 -5.06
CA SER A 81 2.59 9.05 -5.92
C SER A 81 1.89 8.91 -7.27
N VAL A 82 2.65 8.74 -8.34
CA VAL A 82 2.11 8.70 -9.71
C VAL A 82 1.71 7.28 -10.10
N ILE A 83 0.43 7.07 -10.42
CA ILE A 83 -0.06 5.84 -11.06
C ILE A 83 0.56 5.74 -12.45
N ALA A 84 1.25 4.64 -12.70
CA ALA A 84 1.95 4.39 -13.95
C ALA A 84 0.97 4.16 -15.09
N ASP A 85 1.20 4.83 -16.21
CA ASP A 85 0.39 4.65 -17.42
C ASP A 85 0.86 3.44 -18.24
N VAL A 86 0.53 2.24 -17.75
CA VAL A 86 0.94 0.95 -18.33
C VAL A 86 -0.27 0.08 -18.66
N PRO A 87 -0.18 -0.86 -19.63
CA PRO A 87 -1.31 -1.70 -20.03
C PRO A 87 -2.02 -2.43 -18.87
N SER A 88 -1.27 -2.89 -17.86
CA SER A 88 -1.81 -3.55 -16.66
C SER A 88 -2.72 -2.66 -15.80
N ASN A 89 -2.56 -1.34 -15.87
CA ASN A 89 -3.44 -0.39 -15.19
C ASN A 89 -4.63 0.06 -16.07
N ARG A 90 -4.65 -0.29 -17.36
CA ARG A 90 -5.75 0.07 -18.29
C ARG A 90 -6.71 -1.07 -18.57
N THR A 91 -6.39 -2.28 -18.12
CA THR A 91 -7.10 -3.51 -18.49
C THR A 91 -7.54 -4.31 -17.26
N GLY A 92 -8.40 -5.32 -17.48
CA GLY A 92 -8.86 -6.23 -16.43
C GLY A 92 -9.53 -5.50 -15.26
N LEU A 93 -9.12 -5.85 -14.03
CA LEU A 93 -9.61 -5.24 -12.79
C LEU A 93 -9.25 -3.77 -12.64
N ASN A 94 -8.25 -3.27 -13.40
CA ASN A 94 -7.81 -1.89 -13.35
C ASN A 94 -8.42 -0.98 -14.42
N LYS A 95 -9.26 -1.52 -15.30
CA LYS A 95 -9.94 -0.74 -16.33
C LYS A 95 -10.72 0.43 -15.72
N GLY A 96 -10.55 1.62 -16.28
CA GLY A 96 -11.26 2.83 -15.83
C GLY A 96 -10.62 3.56 -14.64
N ILE A 97 -9.45 3.12 -14.15
CA ILE A 97 -8.84 3.70 -12.95
C ILE A 97 -8.51 5.19 -13.13
N PHE A 98 -8.01 5.63 -14.29
CA PHE A 98 -7.59 7.02 -14.51
C PHE A 98 -8.79 7.97 -14.60
N GLU A 99 -9.90 7.49 -15.14
CA GLU A 99 -11.16 8.20 -15.28
C GLU A 99 -11.80 8.40 -13.90
N VAL A 100 -11.90 7.35 -13.10
CA VAL A 100 -12.47 7.42 -11.74
C VAL A 100 -11.55 8.19 -10.79
N ASN A 101 -10.23 8.05 -10.95
CA ASN A 101 -9.24 8.75 -10.14
C ASN A 101 -9.06 10.23 -10.51
N GLN A 102 -9.59 10.63 -11.69
CA GLN A 102 -9.43 11.98 -12.25
C GLN A 102 -7.95 12.37 -12.34
N GLY A 103 -7.21 11.62 -13.14
CA GLY A 103 -5.77 11.79 -13.34
C GLY A 103 -4.95 10.65 -12.75
N ARG A 104 -3.64 10.90 -12.61
CA ARG A 104 -2.65 9.87 -12.27
C ARG A 104 -2.17 9.92 -10.83
N ASP A 105 -2.52 10.94 -10.07
CA ASP A 105 -2.05 11.06 -8.69
C ASP A 105 -2.81 10.10 -7.78
N LEU A 106 -2.08 9.33 -6.99
CA LEU A 106 -2.64 8.46 -5.97
C LEU A 106 -3.22 9.31 -4.84
N LYS A 107 -4.50 9.10 -4.48
CA LYS A 107 -5.23 9.92 -3.52
C LYS A 107 -5.98 9.05 -2.52
N GLY A 108 -5.87 9.36 -1.24
CA GLY A 108 -6.64 8.69 -0.20
C GLY A 108 -5.89 8.53 1.10
N LYS A 109 -6.54 7.89 2.06
CA LYS A 109 -5.95 7.54 3.36
C LYS A 109 -5.10 6.27 3.21
N MET A 110 -3.89 6.29 3.75
CA MET A 110 -3.04 5.11 3.76
C MET A 110 -3.53 4.12 4.83
N ILE A 111 -3.73 2.88 4.42
CA ILE A 111 -4.21 1.78 5.27
C ILE A 111 -3.18 0.65 5.24
N LEU A 112 -2.71 0.23 6.41
CA LEU A 112 -2.03 -1.05 6.58
C LEU A 112 -3.08 -2.09 6.98
N GLU A 113 -3.46 -2.96 6.04
CA GLU A 113 -4.40 -4.05 6.29
C GLU A 113 -3.68 -5.31 6.77
N VAL A 114 -4.10 -5.82 7.93
CA VAL A 114 -3.52 -6.99 8.60
C VAL A 114 -4.61 -8.02 8.95
N PRO A 115 -4.28 -9.29 9.24
CA PRO A 115 -5.24 -10.21 9.85
C PRO A 115 -5.72 -9.67 11.22
N VAL A 116 -6.81 -10.23 11.73
CA VAL A 116 -7.22 -10.00 13.13
C VAL A 116 -6.04 -10.32 14.04
N GLN A 117 -5.70 -9.37 14.93
CA GLN A 117 -4.55 -9.50 15.82
C GLN A 117 -4.97 -10.30 17.06
N LYS A 118 -4.20 -11.34 17.39
CA LYS A 118 -4.43 -12.22 18.53
C LYS A 118 -4.00 -11.59 19.86
N LYS A 119 -3.03 -10.67 19.79
CA LYS A 119 -2.54 -9.88 20.93
C LYS A 119 -2.59 -8.39 20.58
N PRO A 120 -2.55 -7.48 21.57
CA PRO A 120 -2.44 -6.05 21.31
C PRO A 120 -1.23 -5.73 20.44
N ILE A 121 -1.40 -4.80 19.50
CA ILE A 121 -0.29 -4.26 18.72
C ILE A 121 0.59 -3.42 19.66
N PRO A 122 1.93 -3.55 19.60
CA PRO A 122 2.83 -2.71 20.39
C PRO A 122 2.50 -1.22 20.21
N GLN A 123 2.42 -0.48 21.33
CA GLN A 123 1.96 0.91 21.31
C GLN A 123 2.87 1.82 20.48
N ASN A 124 4.16 1.54 20.42
CA ASN A 124 5.08 2.30 19.59
C ASN A 124 4.80 2.15 18.09
N VAL A 125 4.35 0.98 17.63
CA VAL A 125 3.91 0.76 16.24
C VAL A 125 2.65 1.57 15.95
N ILE A 126 1.69 1.61 16.88
CA ILE A 126 0.48 2.45 16.79
C ILE A 126 0.88 3.93 16.68
N ASN A 127 1.69 4.43 17.61
CA ASN A 127 2.15 5.81 17.63
C ASN A 127 2.89 6.19 16.34
N TYR A 128 3.70 5.28 15.79
CA TYR A 128 4.41 5.50 14.54
C TYR A 128 3.46 5.53 13.34
N ALA A 129 2.43 4.69 13.33
CA ALA A 129 1.39 4.73 12.30
C ALA A 129 0.62 6.06 12.33
N ASP A 130 0.25 6.54 13.52
CA ASP A 130 -0.41 7.85 13.68
C ASP A 130 0.47 8.99 13.21
N LYS A 131 1.76 8.98 13.54
CA LYS A 131 2.74 9.96 13.06
C LYS A 131 2.79 10.03 11.53
N LEU A 132 2.70 8.88 10.86
CA LEU A 132 2.67 8.79 9.39
C LEU A 132 1.27 8.95 8.79
N ARG A 133 0.25 9.20 9.62
CA ARG A 133 -1.17 9.27 9.22
C ARG A 133 -1.65 7.99 8.50
N ILE A 134 -1.11 6.85 8.91
CA ILE A 134 -1.49 5.52 8.43
C ILE A 134 -2.48 4.92 9.41
N LYS A 135 -3.58 4.37 8.91
CA LYS A 135 -4.52 3.59 9.73
C LYS A 135 -4.20 2.10 9.63
N ILE A 136 -4.13 1.43 10.77
CA ILE A 136 -3.99 -0.03 10.84
C ILE A 136 -5.39 -0.62 10.99
N ARG A 137 -5.79 -1.41 10.00
CA ARG A 137 -7.13 -2.01 9.91
C ARG A 137 -7.00 -3.52 9.81
N ASN A 138 -7.85 -4.27 10.51
CA ASN A 138 -7.94 -5.71 10.28
C ASN A 138 -8.92 -6.08 9.16
N THR A 139 -8.95 -7.36 8.80
CA THR A 139 -9.85 -7.89 7.76
C THR A 139 -11.35 -7.75 8.06
N ASN A 140 -11.72 -7.48 9.32
CA ASN A 140 -13.09 -7.23 9.78
C ASN A 140 -13.40 -5.72 9.89
N ASN A 141 -12.55 -4.86 9.32
CA ASN A 141 -12.64 -3.40 9.37
C ASN A 141 -12.46 -2.76 10.75
N LYS A 142 -12.02 -3.51 11.77
CA LYS A 142 -11.64 -2.91 13.06
C LYS A 142 -10.36 -2.09 12.87
N LEU A 143 -10.41 -0.83 13.27
CA LEU A 143 -9.25 0.05 13.37
C LEU A 143 -8.55 -0.15 14.72
N TYR A 144 -7.23 -0.04 14.71
CA TYR A 144 -6.42 -0.07 15.94
C TYR A 144 -5.91 1.31 16.37
N ASN A 145 -6.10 2.34 15.53
CA ASN A 145 -5.72 3.73 15.76
C ASN A 145 -6.67 4.70 15.05
#